data_AF-A0A835HA98-F1
#
_entry.id   AF-A0A835HA98-F1
#
_cell.length_a   1.000
_cell.length_b   1.000
_cell.length_c   1.000
_cell.angle_alpha   90.00
_cell.angle_beta   90.00
_cell.angle_gamma   90.00
#
_symmetry.space_group_name_H-M   'P 1'
#
loop_
_entity.id
_entity.type
_entity.pdbx_description
1 polymer ?
#
loop_
_entity_poly.entity_id
_entity_poly.type
_entity_poly.pdbx_seq_one_letter_code
_entity_poly.pdbx_strand_id
1 'polypeptide(L)'
;MFFFSFHADMARSIRDAPPAHYTFKIQSFSSLLKHSSDKYESNVFESGGYKWKLLLYPRGDESVNAKDHISLYLVIAETDSLPSGWEVNATFKLILFDQIKDKYLAVEDNGRMARRFHVRKTEWGFSQLVPLVTFNDPSNGYLVNNTCVFGAEIFVRNNTGKGTAWFAHGRDFLAKDTIIIEAE
;
A
#
# COMPACT_ATOMS: atom_id res chain seq x y z
N MET A 1 15.96 -22.03 -4.82
CA MET A 1 16.89 -21.42 -3.85
C MET A 1 16.60 -19.93 -3.85
N PHE A 2 15.72 -19.46 -2.96
CA PHE A 2 15.37 -18.05 -2.85
C PHE A 2 16.34 -17.39 -1.88
N PHE A 3 17.19 -16.50 -2.41
CA PHE A 3 18.16 -15.77 -1.63
C PHE A 3 17.50 -14.73 -0.72
N PHE A 4 18.16 -14.56 0.43
CA PHE A 4 17.79 -13.86 1.64
C PHE A 4 17.39 -12.39 1.48
N SER A 5 16.50 -11.99 2.39
CA SER A 5 16.38 -10.70 3.08
C SER A 5 17.39 -9.62 2.66
N PHE A 6 16.91 -8.64 1.88
CA PHE A 6 17.38 -7.27 2.03
C PHE A 6 16.46 -6.62 3.06
N HIS A 7 16.96 -6.37 4.27
CA HIS A 7 16.40 -5.32 5.11
C HIS A 7 16.70 -4.01 4.38
N ALA A 8 15.83 -3.65 3.44
CA ALA A 8 15.76 -2.28 2.98
C ALA A 8 15.52 -1.43 4.23
N ASP A 9 16.39 -0.46 4.47
CA ASP A 9 16.23 0.52 5.54
C ASP A 9 14.89 1.24 5.30
N MET A 10 13.84 0.76 5.98
CA MET A 10 12.52 1.37 5.92
C MET A 10 12.58 2.69 6.67
N ALA A 11 12.31 3.78 5.97
CA ALA A 11 12.08 5.06 6.60
C ALA A 11 10.65 5.10 7.13
N ARG A 12 10.51 5.51 8.40
CA ARG A 12 9.22 5.74 9.06
C ARG A 12 9.11 7.21 9.41
N SER A 13 7.99 7.83 9.09
CA SER A 13 7.69 9.21 9.46
C SER A 13 6.26 9.34 9.94
N ILE A 14 6.05 10.21 10.92
CA ILE A 14 4.72 10.59 11.41
C ILE A 14 4.36 11.94 10.79
N ARG A 15 3.13 12.07 10.30
CA ARG A 15 2.63 13.31 9.68
C ARG A 15 1.15 13.53 9.94
N ASP A 16 0.70 14.76 9.72
CA ASP A 16 -0.71 15.17 9.81
C ASP A 16 -1.49 14.92 8.52
N ALA A 17 -0.83 15.05 7.38
CA ALA A 17 -1.52 14.96 6.10
C ALA A 17 -1.99 13.52 5.82
N PRO A 18 -3.19 13.33 5.24
CA PRO A 18 -3.67 12.02 4.80
C PRO A 18 -2.90 11.50 3.56
N PRO A 19 -3.04 10.21 3.20
CA PRO A 19 -2.56 9.70 1.92
C PRO A 19 -3.10 10.50 0.73
N ALA A 20 -2.21 10.88 -0.18
CA ALA A 20 -2.60 11.67 -1.35
C ALA A 20 -3.41 10.90 -2.41
N HIS A 21 -3.25 9.57 -2.51
CA HIS A 21 -3.78 8.80 -3.64
C HIS A 21 -4.88 7.82 -3.27
N TYR A 22 -4.74 7.09 -2.16
CA TYR A 22 -5.74 6.08 -1.81
C TYR A 22 -5.82 5.82 -0.31
N THR A 23 -7.05 5.57 0.15
CA THR A 23 -7.37 5.16 1.52
C THR A 23 -8.12 3.84 1.49
N PHE A 24 -7.66 2.88 2.27
CA PHE A 24 -8.26 1.56 2.42
C PHE A 24 -8.74 1.36 3.86
N LYS A 25 -10.04 1.51 4.06
CA LYS A 25 -10.68 1.37 5.38
C LYS A 25 -11.31 -0.01 5.53
N ILE A 26 -11.03 -0.65 6.65
CA ILE A 26 -11.62 -1.93 7.06
C ILE A 26 -12.44 -1.66 8.31
N GLN A 27 -13.75 -1.93 8.29
CA GLN A 27 -14.65 -1.65 9.42
C GLN A 27 -14.88 -2.86 10.35
N SER A 28 -14.57 -4.06 9.86
CA SER A 28 -14.75 -5.32 10.59
C SER A 28 -13.50 -6.19 10.54
N PHE A 29 -12.41 -5.73 11.18
CA PHE A 29 -11.12 -6.42 11.15
C PHE A 29 -11.18 -7.85 11.73
N SER A 30 -11.97 -8.06 12.77
CA SER A 30 -12.18 -9.40 13.33
C SER A 30 -12.91 -10.36 12.38
N SER A 31 -13.88 -9.89 11.59
CA SER A 31 -14.57 -10.69 10.57
C SER A 31 -13.64 -11.04 9.44
N LEU A 32 -12.84 -10.05 9.02
CA LEU A 32 -11.74 -10.22 8.07
C LEU A 32 -10.86 -11.40 8.54
N LEU A 33 -10.36 -11.40 9.77
CA LEU A 33 -9.55 -12.49 10.32
C LEU A 33 -10.23 -13.88 10.37
N LYS A 34 -11.57 -13.98 10.39
CA LYS A 34 -12.30 -15.25 10.55
C LYS A 34 -12.64 -15.94 9.23
N HIS A 35 -12.97 -15.17 8.21
CA HIS A 35 -13.73 -15.67 7.05
C HIS A 35 -12.92 -15.80 5.76
N SER A 36 -11.66 -15.44 5.74
CA SER A 36 -10.92 -15.38 4.48
C SER A 36 -9.47 -15.86 4.59
N SER A 37 -8.90 -16.10 3.39
CA SER A 37 -7.49 -16.34 3.13
C SER A 37 -6.56 -15.44 3.93
N ASP A 38 -5.30 -15.85 4.05
CA ASP A 38 -4.24 -15.12 4.77
C ASP A 38 -3.96 -13.69 4.24
N LYS A 39 -4.67 -13.25 3.19
CA LYS A 39 -4.53 -11.96 2.52
C LYS A 39 -5.86 -11.37 2.04
N TYR A 40 -5.88 -10.03 1.89
CA TYR A 40 -7.03 -9.22 1.49
C TYR A 40 -6.62 -8.18 0.48
N GLU A 41 -7.44 -7.98 -0.54
CA GLU A 41 -7.20 -6.97 -1.57
C GLU A 41 -8.16 -5.78 -1.39
N SER A 42 -7.65 -4.57 -1.61
CA SER A 42 -8.50 -3.40 -1.75
C SER A 42 -9.15 -3.36 -3.13
N ASN A 43 -10.09 -2.43 -3.31
CA ASN A 43 -10.52 -2.02 -4.65
C ASN A 43 -9.33 -1.47 -5.46
N VAL A 44 -9.50 -1.51 -6.78
CA VAL A 44 -8.54 -0.92 -7.73
C VAL A 44 -8.70 0.59 -7.74
N PHE A 45 -7.57 1.31 -7.80
CA PHE A 45 -7.51 2.77 -7.88
C PHE A 45 -6.43 3.20 -8.89
N GLU A 46 -6.51 4.43 -9.39
CA GLU A 46 -5.59 4.96 -10.40
C GLU A 46 -4.61 5.98 -9.82
N SER A 47 -3.34 5.89 -10.20
CA SER A 47 -2.33 6.92 -9.92
C SER A 47 -1.19 6.82 -10.93
N GLY A 48 -0.71 7.98 -11.40
CA GLY A 48 0.39 8.07 -12.36
C GLY A 48 0.12 7.39 -13.71
N GLY A 49 -1.15 7.27 -14.11
CA GLY A 49 -1.57 6.62 -15.36
C GLY A 49 -1.61 5.09 -15.30
N TYR A 50 -1.52 4.50 -14.11
CA TYR A 50 -1.60 3.06 -13.89
C TYR A 50 -2.63 2.72 -12.83
N LYS A 51 -3.16 1.51 -12.91
CA LYS A 51 -4.10 0.95 -11.94
C LYS A 51 -3.36 0.16 -10.88
N TRP A 52 -3.77 0.32 -9.64
CA TRP A 52 -3.13 -0.23 -8.45
C TRP A 52 -4.17 -0.81 -7.50
N LYS A 53 -3.73 -1.70 -6.62
CA LYS A 53 -4.48 -2.16 -5.45
C LYS A 53 -3.54 -2.37 -4.27
N LEU A 54 -4.08 -2.38 -3.07
CA LEU A 54 -3.37 -2.78 -1.86
C LEU A 54 -3.64 -4.25 -1.55
N LEU A 55 -2.60 -4.98 -1.17
CA LEU A 55 -2.67 -6.37 -0.71
C LEU A 55 -2.18 -6.44 0.74
N LEU A 56 -3.11 -6.73 1.65
CA LEU A 56 -2.92 -6.77 3.10
C LEU A 56 -2.82 -8.21 3.58
N TYR A 57 -1.80 -8.53 4.38
CA TYR A 57 -1.73 -9.75 5.17
C TYR A 57 -1.87 -9.38 6.66
N PRO A 58 -3.06 -9.55 7.24
CA PRO A 58 -3.36 -9.07 8.59
C PRO A 58 -2.73 -9.95 9.69
N ARG A 59 -2.16 -11.10 9.35
CA ARG A 59 -1.40 -12.00 10.25
C ARG A 59 0.06 -12.18 9.83
N GLY A 60 0.49 -11.43 8.81
CA GLY A 60 1.81 -11.53 8.23
C GLY A 60 1.84 -12.41 6.99
N ASP A 61 2.80 -12.11 6.12
CA ASP A 61 3.08 -12.88 4.92
C ASP A 61 4.00 -14.06 5.25
N GLU A 62 3.42 -15.25 5.34
CA GLU A 62 4.14 -16.48 5.65
C GLU A 62 5.18 -16.84 4.58
N SER A 63 4.96 -16.44 3.32
CA SER A 63 5.86 -16.78 2.21
C SER A 63 7.26 -16.18 2.37
N VAL A 64 7.38 -15.13 3.19
CA VAL A 64 8.63 -14.42 3.51
C VAL A 64 8.96 -14.46 5.01
N ASN A 65 8.36 -15.39 5.75
CA ASN A 65 8.55 -15.56 7.20
C ASN A 65 8.28 -14.28 8.02
N ALA A 66 7.34 -13.44 7.60
CA ALA A 66 6.97 -12.21 8.30
C ALA A 66 5.78 -12.42 9.25
N LYS A 67 5.77 -13.54 9.97
CA LYS A 67 4.76 -13.83 10.99
C LYS A 67 4.75 -12.73 12.05
N ASP A 68 3.61 -12.56 12.71
CA ASP A 68 3.39 -11.60 13.79
C ASP A 68 3.56 -10.11 13.40
N HIS A 69 3.49 -9.80 12.11
CA HIS A 69 3.45 -8.43 11.59
C HIS A 69 2.25 -8.24 10.68
N ILE A 70 1.72 -7.03 10.60
CA ILE A 70 0.92 -6.64 9.44
C ILE A 70 1.88 -6.48 8.25
N SER A 71 1.60 -7.17 7.15
CA SER A 71 2.26 -6.94 5.86
C SER A 71 1.34 -6.19 4.93
N LEU A 72 1.88 -5.23 4.19
CA LEU A 72 1.12 -4.46 3.20
C LEU A 72 1.94 -4.27 1.94
N TYR A 73 1.30 -4.51 0.79
CA TYR A 73 1.92 -4.42 -0.52
C TYR A 73 1.10 -3.55 -1.46
N LEU A 74 1.81 -2.83 -2.32
CA LEU A 74 1.27 -2.18 -3.51
C LEU A 74 1.39 -3.15 -4.68
N VAL A 75 0.28 -3.38 -5.38
CA VAL A 75 0.19 -4.28 -6.53
C VAL A 75 -0.31 -3.50 -7.73
N ILE A 76 0.37 -3.62 -8.87
CA ILE A 76 -0.15 -3.08 -10.14
C ILE A 76 -1.27 -4.02 -10.65
N ALA A 77 -2.41 -3.43 -10.99
CA ALA A 77 -3.62 -4.13 -11.36
C ALA A 77 -3.88 -4.05 -12.87
N GLU A 78 -4.79 -4.91 -13.36
CA GLU A 78 -5.25 -4.93 -14.75
C GLU A 78 -4.12 -4.97 -15.79
N THR A 79 -3.07 -5.76 -15.49
CA THR A 79 -1.84 -5.83 -16.29
C THR A 79 -2.05 -6.37 -17.69
N ASP A 80 -3.18 -7.03 -17.96
CA ASP A 80 -3.54 -7.55 -19.28
C ASP A 80 -3.85 -6.43 -20.29
N SER A 81 -4.19 -5.24 -19.79
CA SER A 81 -4.38 -4.03 -20.62
C SER A 81 -3.06 -3.33 -20.97
N LEU A 82 -1.95 -3.71 -20.34
CA LEU A 82 -0.65 -3.09 -20.55
C LEU A 82 0.07 -3.71 -21.77
N PRO A 83 0.94 -2.95 -22.46
CA PRO A 83 1.72 -3.47 -23.57
C PRO A 83 2.56 -4.71 -23.17
N SER A 84 2.79 -5.60 -24.14
CA SER A 84 3.69 -6.75 -23.92
C SER A 84 5.08 -6.27 -23.46
N GLY A 85 5.58 -6.87 -22.37
CA GLY A 85 6.86 -6.48 -21.79
C GLY A 85 6.83 -5.16 -21.01
N TRP A 86 5.66 -4.70 -20.56
CA TRP A 86 5.53 -3.48 -19.76
C TRP A 86 6.46 -3.45 -18.55
N GLU A 87 6.86 -2.24 -18.21
CA GLU A 87 7.64 -1.92 -17.03
C GLU A 87 7.19 -0.57 -16.48
N VAL A 88 7.01 -0.50 -15.16
CA VAL A 88 6.67 0.72 -14.45
C VAL A 88 7.63 0.88 -13.28
N ASN A 89 8.35 2.00 -13.24
CA ASN A 89 9.19 2.34 -12.09
C ASN A 89 8.40 3.30 -11.20
N ALA A 90 8.21 2.97 -9.93
CA ALA A 90 7.47 3.83 -9.00
C ALA A 90 8.14 3.87 -7.62
N THR A 91 8.17 5.04 -7.02
CA THR A 91 8.36 5.16 -5.56
C THR A 91 6.99 5.23 -4.89
N PHE A 92 6.86 4.66 -3.71
CA PHE A 92 5.60 4.69 -2.99
C PHE A 92 5.81 4.77 -1.48
N LYS A 93 4.78 5.27 -0.80
CA LYS A 93 4.64 5.21 0.66
C LYS A 93 3.40 4.41 1.01
N LEU A 94 3.53 3.53 1.99
CA LEU A 94 2.41 2.82 2.58
C LEU A 94 2.13 3.40 3.95
N ILE A 95 0.86 3.68 4.22
CA ILE A 95 0.45 4.52 5.34
C ILE A 95 -0.51 3.75 6.24
N LEU A 96 -0.38 3.98 7.54
CA LEU A 96 -1.28 3.48 8.58
C LEU A 96 -1.75 4.65 9.44
N PHE A 97 -3.06 4.74 9.69
CA PHE A 97 -3.66 5.84 10.45
C PHE A 97 -3.77 5.51 11.94
N ASP A 98 -3.20 6.36 12.78
CA ASP A 98 -3.45 6.42 14.23
C ASP A 98 -4.71 7.27 14.45
N GLN A 99 -5.82 6.59 14.70
CA GLN A 99 -7.16 7.18 14.84
C GLN A 99 -7.34 7.94 16.17
N ILE A 100 -6.44 7.77 17.13
CA ILE A 100 -6.49 8.45 18.44
C ILE A 100 -5.73 9.76 18.38
N LYS A 101 -4.51 9.73 17.81
CA LYS A 101 -3.66 10.91 17.69
C LYS A 101 -3.97 11.77 16.47
N ASP A 102 -4.82 11.27 15.57
CA ASP A 102 -5.10 11.87 14.25
C ASP A 102 -3.81 12.09 13.46
N LYS A 103 -2.99 11.04 13.38
CA LYS A 103 -1.68 11.06 12.71
C LYS A 103 -1.53 9.88 11.77
N TYR A 104 -0.68 10.04 10.77
CA TYR A 104 -0.37 9.03 9.78
C TYR A 104 1.07 8.55 9.93
N LEU A 105 1.25 7.26 10.18
CA LEU A 105 2.54 6.59 10.03
C LEU A 105 2.76 6.28 8.54
N ALA A 106 3.70 6.97 7.91
CA ALA A 106 4.13 6.68 6.55
C ALA A 106 5.42 5.84 6.58
N VAL A 107 5.40 4.73 5.83
CA VAL A 107 6.53 3.81 5.64
C VAL A 107 6.94 3.84 4.18
N GLU A 108 8.22 4.06 3.93
CA GLU A 108 8.79 4.10 2.57
C GLU A 108 10.20 3.52 2.52
N ASP A 109 10.69 3.19 1.33
CA ASP A 109 12.04 2.67 1.11
C ASP A 109 13.06 3.81 0.99
N ASN A 110 13.48 4.35 2.14
CA ASN A 110 14.49 5.41 2.33
C ASN A 110 14.46 6.59 1.33
N GLY A 111 13.31 6.84 0.67
CA GLY A 111 13.08 7.85 -0.36
C GLY A 111 13.91 7.74 -1.65
N ARG A 112 14.78 6.73 -1.81
CA ARG A 112 15.83 6.75 -2.86
C ARG A 112 15.55 5.83 -4.04
N MET A 113 15.01 4.64 -3.82
CA MET A 113 14.91 3.62 -4.87
C MET A 113 13.49 3.48 -5.40
N ALA A 114 13.29 3.78 -6.68
CA ALA A 114 12.07 3.37 -7.37
C ALA A 114 12.05 1.84 -7.48
N ARG A 115 10.88 1.26 -7.21
CA ARG A 115 10.62 -0.14 -7.41
C ARG A 115 10.16 -0.38 -8.84
N ARG A 116 10.76 -1.39 -9.47
CA ARG A 116 10.48 -1.79 -10.85
C ARG A 116 9.37 -2.85 -10.84
N PHE A 117 8.19 -2.46 -11.28
CA PHE A 117 7.07 -3.35 -11.55
C PHE A 117 7.18 -3.84 -12.99
N HIS A 118 7.01 -5.14 -13.21
CA HIS A 118 7.01 -5.74 -14.55
C HIS A 118 6.26 -7.08 -14.53
N VAL A 119 6.14 -7.72 -15.70
CA VAL A 119 5.39 -8.98 -15.93
C VAL A 119 5.69 -10.11 -14.92
N ARG A 120 6.89 -10.15 -14.32
CA ARG A 120 7.28 -11.18 -13.34
C ARG A 120 7.34 -10.68 -11.88
N LYS A 121 7.14 -9.37 -11.65
CA LYS A 121 7.17 -8.75 -10.33
C LYS A 121 6.17 -7.60 -10.31
N THR A 122 4.92 -7.93 -9.97
CA THR A 122 3.78 -7.01 -9.98
C THR A 122 3.51 -6.37 -8.61
N GLU A 123 4.24 -6.80 -7.58
CA GLU A 123 4.02 -6.36 -6.20
C GLU A 123 5.32 -5.96 -5.50
N TRP A 124 5.22 -4.89 -4.72
CA TRP A 124 6.27 -4.38 -3.83
C TRP A 124 5.64 -3.83 -2.56
N GLY A 125 6.31 -3.96 -1.43
CA GLY A 125 5.75 -3.53 -0.15
C GLY A 125 6.63 -3.84 1.03
N PHE A 126 6.02 -3.89 2.20
CA PHE A 126 6.68 -4.10 3.47
C PHE A 126 6.05 -5.31 4.16
N SER A 127 6.83 -6.40 4.22
CA SER A 127 6.41 -7.62 4.91
C SER A 127 6.29 -7.41 6.43
N GLN A 128 7.07 -6.48 6.99
CA GLN A 128 7.04 -6.09 8.40
C GLN A 128 6.69 -4.60 8.54
N LEU A 129 5.48 -4.21 8.11
CA LEU A 129 5.04 -2.82 8.18
C LEU A 129 4.96 -2.35 9.64
N VAL A 130 4.19 -3.07 10.45
CA VAL A 130 3.99 -2.86 11.89
C VAL A 130 3.83 -4.21 12.60
N PRO A 131 4.43 -4.43 13.78
CA PRO A 131 4.19 -5.64 14.57
C PRO A 131 2.71 -5.77 14.97
N LEU A 132 2.17 -6.98 15.01
CA LEU A 132 0.78 -7.22 15.45
C LEU A 132 0.56 -6.77 16.88
N VAL A 133 1.55 -6.92 17.75
CA VAL A 133 1.47 -6.45 19.14
C VAL A 133 1.27 -4.93 19.21
N THR A 134 1.98 -4.18 18.36
CA THR A 134 1.85 -2.72 18.26
C THR A 134 0.53 -2.32 17.61
N PHE A 135 0.12 -3.04 16.56
CA PHE A 135 -1.14 -2.79 15.85
C PHE A 135 -2.38 -3.01 16.72
N ASN A 136 -2.38 -4.09 17.52
CA ASN A 136 -3.51 -4.47 18.37
C ASN A 136 -3.52 -3.77 19.74
N ASP A 137 -2.44 -3.10 20.13
CA ASP A 137 -2.43 -2.29 21.35
C ASP A 137 -3.35 -1.07 21.18
N PRO A 138 -4.43 -0.96 21.98
CA PRO A 138 -5.40 0.13 21.83
C PRO A 138 -4.79 1.53 22.02
N SER A 139 -3.67 1.66 22.73
CA SER A 139 -3.00 2.95 22.96
C SER A 139 -2.31 3.53 21.72
N ASN A 140 -2.04 2.68 20.72
CA ASN A 140 -1.43 3.08 19.46
C ASN A 140 -2.45 3.55 18.41
N GLY A 141 -3.75 3.34 18.64
CA GLY A 141 -4.82 3.90 17.81
C GLY A 141 -4.98 3.33 16.40
N TYR A 142 -4.23 2.28 16.03
CA TYR A 142 -4.29 1.68 14.69
C TYR A 142 -5.53 0.82 14.45
N LEU A 143 -6.04 0.16 15.50
CA LEU A 143 -7.28 -0.60 15.48
C LEU A 143 -8.23 -0.03 16.56
N VAL A 144 -9.24 0.71 16.13
CA VAL A 144 -10.24 1.35 17.01
C VAL A 144 -11.62 0.90 16.59
N ASN A 145 -12.44 0.43 17.54
CA ASN A 145 -13.79 -0.08 17.26
C ASN A 145 -13.82 -1.10 16.11
N ASN A 146 -12.86 -2.05 16.12
CA ASN A 146 -12.69 -3.06 15.08
C ASN A 146 -12.41 -2.51 13.67
N THR A 147 -12.09 -1.22 13.57
CA THR A 147 -11.82 -0.50 12.33
C THR A 147 -10.35 -0.11 12.24
N CYS A 148 -9.73 -0.28 11.08
CA CYS A 148 -8.39 0.21 10.78
C CYS A 148 -8.34 0.85 9.38
N VAL A 149 -7.37 1.73 9.15
CA VAL A 149 -7.26 2.49 7.91
C VAL A 149 -5.82 2.49 7.41
N PHE A 150 -5.64 1.93 6.21
CA PHE A 150 -4.39 1.96 5.45
C PHE A 150 -4.47 3.00 4.33
N GLY A 151 -3.33 3.33 3.74
CA GLY A 151 -3.29 4.22 2.59
C GLY A 151 -2.05 4.06 1.74
N ALA A 152 -2.08 4.70 0.57
CA ALA A 152 -0.98 4.67 -0.39
C ALA A 152 -0.69 6.05 -0.97
N GLU A 153 0.59 6.31 -1.20
CA GLU A 153 1.07 7.37 -2.08
C GLU A 153 1.99 6.79 -3.12
N ILE A 154 1.79 7.14 -4.39
CA ILE A 154 2.50 6.53 -5.51
C ILE A 154 3.02 7.65 -6.41
N PHE A 155 4.30 7.55 -6.77
CA PHE A 155 4.94 8.46 -7.71
C PHE A 155 5.61 7.61 -8.77
N VAL A 156 4.99 7.56 -9.95
CA VAL A 156 5.54 6.86 -11.11
C VAL A 156 6.66 7.69 -11.71
N ARG A 157 7.82 7.08 -11.89
CA ARG A 157 8.96 7.65 -12.61
C ARG A 157 8.82 7.30 -14.07
N ASN A 158 8.56 8.30 -14.90
CA ASN A 158 8.59 8.13 -16.34
C ASN A 158 10.04 7.87 -16.77
N ASN A 159 10.31 6.71 -17.36
CA ASN A 159 11.52 6.50 -18.14
C ASN A 159 11.37 7.28 -19.45
N THR A 160 11.48 8.61 -19.42
CA THR A 160 11.50 9.44 -20.63
C THR A 160 12.83 9.27 -21.37
N GLY A 161 13.00 8.09 -21.98
CA GLY A 161 14.04 7.80 -22.96
C GLY A 161 13.60 8.03 -24.41
N LYS A 162 12.33 8.41 -24.65
CA LYS A 162 11.87 8.93 -25.95
C LYS A 162 10.83 10.01 -25.72
N GLY A 163 11.18 11.24 -26.10
CA GLY A 163 10.32 12.40 -25.93
C GLY A 163 9.03 12.27 -26.71
N THR A 164 7.91 12.39 -26.01
CA THR A 164 6.74 13.11 -26.50
C THR A 164 6.17 13.89 -25.31
N ALA A 165 6.06 15.20 -25.48
CA ALA A 165 5.54 16.12 -24.49
C ALA A 165 4.02 15.94 -24.38
N TRP A 166 3.52 15.68 -23.18
CA TRP A 166 2.10 15.81 -22.88
C TRP A 166 1.88 17.16 -22.20
N PHE A 167 1.13 18.03 -22.89
CA PHE A 167 0.67 19.30 -22.34
C PHE A 167 -0.26 19.04 -21.16
N ALA A 168 0.05 19.68 -20.03
CA ALA A 168 -0.83 19.73 -18.88
C ALA A 168 -2.09 20.56 -19.23
N HIS A 169 -3.26 19.94 -19.13
CA HIS A 169 -4.47 20.56 -18.60
C HIS A 169 -4.75 19.78 -17.33
N GLY A 170 -4.75 20.37 -16.14
CA GLY A 170 -5.70 21.37 -15.71
C GLY A 170 -6.35 20.78 -14.46
N ARG A 171 -6.31 21.52 -13.35
CA ARG A 171 -6.58 21.07 -11.98
C ARG A 171 -8.00 20.52 -11.74
N ASP A 172 -8.07 19.79 -10.63
CA ASP A 172 -9.21 19.56 -9.72
C ASP A 172 -9.74 18.12 -9.72
N PHE A 173 -9.34 17.34 -8.71
CA PHE A 173 -10.19 16.32 -8.11
C PHE A 173 -9.93 16.25 -6.60
N LEU A 174 -10.76 16.98 -5.85
CA LEU A 174 -11.17 16.56 -4.51
C LEU A 174 -12.24 15.48 -4.70
N ALA A 175 -11.88 14.23 -4.44
CA ALA A 175 -12.83 13.19 -4.06
C ALA A 175 -12.09 12.25 -3.10
N LYS A 176 -12.40 12.36 -1.80
CA LYS A 176 -12.03 11.35 -0.81
C LYS A 176 -12.99 10.19 -1.00
N ASP A 177 -12.64 9.26 -1.88
CA ASP A 177 -13.38 7.99 -1.96
C ASP A 177 -13.02 7.15 -0.73
N THR A 178 -13.85 7.26 0.30
CA THR A 178 -13.82 6.37 1.46
C THR A 178 -14.56 5.11 1.05
N ILE A 179 -13.79 4.06 0.74
CA ILE A 179 -14.36 2.76 0.39
C ILE A 179 -14.53 1.94 1.67
N ILE A 180 -15.79 1.55 1.91
CA ILE A 180 -16.24 0.70 3.01
C ILE A 180 -16.27 -0.74 2.48
N ILE A 181 -15.55 -1.66 3.14
CA ILE A 181 -15.78 -3.10 2.96
C ILE A 181 -16.52 -3.59 4.21
N GLU A 182 -17.80 -3.88 4.05
CA GLU A 182 -18.57 -4.72 4.98
C GLU A 182 -18.41 -6.17 4.51
N ALA A 183 -17.92 -7.05 5.39
CA ALA A 183 -17.96 -8.48 5.15
C ALA A 183 -19.30 -8.99 5.67
N GLU A 184 -20.15 -9.49 4.76
CA GLU A 184 -21.36 -10.25 5.09
C GLU A 184 -21.03 -11.55 5.85
#